data_AF-A0A9R0HTA5-F1
#
_entry.id   AF-A0A9R0HTA5-F1
#
_cell.length_a   1.000
_cell.length_b   1.000
_cell.length_c   1.000
_cell.angle_alpha   90.00
_cell.angle_beta   90.00
_cell.angle_gamma   90.00
#
_symmetry.space_group_name_H-M   'P 1'
#
loop_
_entity.id
_entity.type
_entity.pdbx_description
1 polymer ?
#
loop_
_entity_poly.entity_id
_entity_poly.type
_entity_poly.pdbx_seq_one_letter_code
_entity_poly.pdbx_strand_id
1 'polypeptide(L)'
;MAKVVRLVRDQPPKHCILKVESFSVLQDAEWSESTKDHFDSLKFKAGGYTWVLTVYPNGNEKEVGDGHIFLYVSLVDKLSSGSFVNAMLRFFIYDQIRDNYLTVLDVREKRFHGLKNVWGVPKFMTLESFSDAANGFLVENCCVFGAEVFIKDGQIKRSIVSTVKPECDMSYTWRIQNFSDLNSLTDSPVFSFGEWSWKH
;
A
#
# COMPACT_ATOMS: atom_id res chain seq x y z
N MET A 1 8.37 -2.79 -20.18
CA MET A 1 8.56 -1.46 -19.56
C MET A 1 7.68 -1.30 -18.33
N ALA A 2 8.09 -0.50 -17.35
CA ALA A 2 7.25 -0.19 -16.19
C ALA A 2 6.20 0.86 -16.52
N LYS A 3 4.93 0.58 -16.20
CA LYS A 3 3.89 1.60 -16.25
C LYS A 3 3.98 2.34 -14.92
N VAL A 4 4.51 3.54 -14.99
CA VAL A 4 4.81 4.36 -13.82
C VAL A 4 4.04 5.67 -13.96
N VAL A 5 3.44 6.13 -12.86
CA VAL A 5 2.75 7.41 -12.80
C VAL A 5 3.59 8.36 -11.96
N ARG A 6 3.85 9.56 -12.48
CA ARG A 6 4.56 10.63 -11.76
C ARG A 6 3.56 11.68 -11.30
N LEU A 7 3.66 12.12 -10.06
CA LEU A 7 2.79 13.12 -9.45
C LEU A 7 3.54 13.93 -8.39
N VAL A 8 3.11 15.15 -8.11
CA VAL A 8 3.67 15.98 -7.01
C VAL A 8 2.84 15.77 -5.76
N ARG A 9 3.49 15.71 -4.59
CA ARG A 9 2.87 15.55 -3.28
C ARG A 9 3.65 16.37 -2.25
N ASP A 10 2.95 17.16 -1.44
CA ASP A 10 3.62 17.97 -0.40
C ASP A 10 3.99 17.14 0.84
N GLN A 11 3.23 16.08 1.11
CA GLN A 11 3.43 15.26 2.30
C GLN A 11 4.62 14.30 2.16
N PRO A 12 5.48 14.16 3.18
CA PRO A 12 6.62 13.25 3.14
C PRO A 12 6.20 11.77 3.01
N PRO A 13 7.12 10.90 2.56
CA PRO A 13 6.92 9.45 2.55
C PRO A 13 6.66 8.92 3.97
N LYS A 14 5.69 8.02 4.11
CA LYS A 14 5.29 7.48 5.42
C LYS A 14 6.26 6.47 6.04
N HIS A 15 7.01 5.73 5.22
CA HIS A 15 7.74 4.55 5.69
C HIS A 15 9.26 4.73 5.74
N CYS A 16 9.85 5.36 4.72
CA CYS A 16 11.29 5.52 4.62
C CYS A 16 11.68 6.84 3.95
N ILE A 17 12.64 7.51 4.55
CA ILE A 17 13.36 8.66 3.99
C ILE A 17 14.85 8.34 4.08
N LEU A 18 15.56 8.53 2.97
CA LEU A 18 17.00 8.40 2.86
C LEU A 18 17.57 9.76 2.42
N LYS A 19 18.21 10.45 3.35
CA LYS A 19 19.02 11.64 3.05
C LYS A 19 20.43 11.21 2.69
N VAL A 20 20.91 11.65 1.54
CA VAL A 20 22.28 11.49 1.08
C VAL A 20 22.94 12.86 1.20
N GLU A 21 23.99 12.97 2.03
CA GLU A 21 24.66 14.25 2.30
C GLU A 21 25.82 14.54 1.34
N SER A 22 26.25 13.54 0.58
CA SER A 22 27.29 13.70 -0.43
C SER A 22 27.05 12.73 -1.57
N PHE A 23 26.25 13.14 -2.55
CA PHE A 23 25.83 12.29 -3.66
C PHE A 23 27.00 11.92 -4.57
N SER A 24 27.91 12.88 -4.83
CA SER A 24 29.06 12.70 -5.71
C SER A 24 30.00 11.56 -5.29
N VAL A 25 30.04 11.19 -4.00
CA VAL A 25 30.91 10.12 -3.48
C VAL A 25 30.76 8.80 -4.24
N LEU A 26 29.54 8.47 -4.65
CA LEU A 26 29.26 7.25 -5.42
C LEU A 26 28.94 7.53 -6.89
N GLN A 27 28.84 8.80 -7.28
CA GLN A 27 28.70 9.19 -8.67
C GLN A 27 30.06 9.12 -9.39
N ASP A 28 31.12 9.56 -8.72
CA ASP A 28 32.48 9.61 -9.28
C ASP A 28 33.29 8.36 -8.96
N ALA A 29 32.74 7.46 -8.14
CA ALA A 29 33.37 6.19 -7.85
C ALA A 29 33.42 5.32 -9.10
N GLU A 30 34.63 4.96 -9.54
CA GLU A 30 34.78 3.91 -10.55
C GLU A 30 34.22 2.60 -9.97
N TRP A 31 33.32 1.99 -10.74
CA TRP A 31 32.76 0.70 -10.36
C TRP A 31 33.89 -0.32 -10.30
N SER A 32 33.99 -1.01 -9.17
CA SER A 32 34.82 -2.19 -8.97
C SER A 32 34.04 -3.17 -8.11
N GLU A 33 34.40 -4.45 -8.17
CA GLU A 33 33.76 -5.50 -7.36
C GLU A 33 33.88 -5.25 -5.83
N SER A 34 34.77 -4.35 -5.43
CA SER A 34 35.07 -4.02 -4.03
C SER A 34 34.53 -2.66 -3.56
N THR A 35 34.04 -1.82 -4.47
CA THR A 35 33.54 -0.48 -4.14
C THR A 35 32.02 -0.51 -4.04
N LYS A 36 31.49 0.11 -2.98
CA LYS A 36 30.04 0.28 -2.85
C LYS A 36 29.56 1.18 -3.98
N ASP A 37 28.58 0.75 -4.76
CA ASP A 37 28.05 1.46 -5.94
C ASP A 37 26.64 2.04 -5.73
N HIS A 38 26.14 1.96 -4.49
CA HIS A 38 24.80 2.38 -4.10
C HIS A 38 24.71 2.95 -2.69
N PHE A 39 23.65 3.70 -2.43
CA PHE A 39 23.26 4.13 -1.10
C PHE A 39 22.14 3.24 -0.58
N ASP A 40 22.22 2.83 0.69
CA ASP A 40 21.14 2.11 1.37
C ASP A 40 20.54 2.96 2.47
N SER A 41 19.23 2.85 2.63
CA SER A 41 18.56 3.31 3.84
C SER A 41 18.87 2.40 5.03
N LEU A 42 18.58 2.91 6.22
CA LEU A 42 18.35 2.03 7.36
C LEU A 42 17.18 1.08 7.08
N LYS A 43 17.19 -0.06 7.76
CA LYS A 43 16.06 -1.00 7.73
C LYS A 43 14.81 -0.33 8.28
N PHE A 44 13.70 -0.41 7.56
CA PHE A 44 12.42 0.14 7.99
C PHE A 44 11.31 -0.92 7.95
N LYS A 45 10.25 -0.73 8.74
CA LYS A 45 9.12 -1.66 8.80
C LYS A 45 7.91 -1.11 8.06
N ALA A 46 7.27 -1.95 7.26
CA ALA A 46 6.00 -1.64 6.59
C ALA A 46 5.20 -2.93 6.38
N GLY A 47 3.91 -2.89 6.74
CA GLY A 47 2.98 -4.01 6.60
C GLY A 47 3.43 -5.31 7.26
N GLY A 48 4.11 -5.23 8.41
CA GLY A 48 4.61 -6.40 9.14
C GLY A 48 5.96 -6.96 8.67
N TYR A 49 6.54 -6.38 7.62
CA TYR A 49 7.82 -6.82 7.07
C TYR A 49 8.91 -5.75 7.19
N THR A 50 10.17 -6.19 7.10
CA THR A 50 11.38 -5.35 7.11
C THR A 50 11.94 -5.13 5.72
N TRP A 51 12.28 -3.89 5.39
CA TRP A 51 12.67 -3.44 4.06
C TRP A 51 13.93 -2.57 4.10
N VAL A 52 14.63 -2.47 2.97
CA VAL A 52 15.69 -1.49 2.71
C VAL A 52 15.40 -0.80 1.37
N LEU A 53 15.57 0.52 1.32
CA LEU A 53 15.58 1.31 0.09
C LEU A 53 17.02 1.43 -0.39
N THR A 54 17.27 1.11 -1.66
CA THR A 54 18.58 1.20 -2.28
C THR A 54 18.52 2.15 -3.48
N VAL A 55 19.47 3.08 -3.54
CA VAL A 55 19.64 4.09 -4.60
C VAL A 55 20.92 3.79 -5.34
N TYR A 56 20.83 3.60 -6.66
CA TYR A 56 21.98 3.48 -7.53
C TYR A 56 22.13 4.77 -8.35
N PRO A 57 23.13 5.61 -8.05
CA PRO A 57 23.35 6.88 -8.74
C PRO A 57 23.60 6.73 -10.25
N ASN A 58 24.35 5.70 -10.63
CA ASN A 58 24.87 5.50 -11.98
C ASN A 58 24.30 4.26 -12.69
N GLY A 59 23.15 3.76 -12.25
CA GLY A 59 22.63 2.49 -12.73
C GLY A 59 23.10 1.28 -11.93
N ASN A 60 22.63 0.10 -12.32
CA ASN A 60 22.96 -1.17 -11.68
C ASN A 60 24.08 -1.89 -12.45
N GLU A 61 24.58 -3.02 -11.93
CA GLU A 61 25.64 -3.84 -12.57
C GLU A 61 25.50 -4.08 -14.08
N LYS A 62 24.27 -4.17 -14.60
CA LYS A 62 24.01 -4.43 -16.04
C LYS A 62 23.87 -3.17 -16.88
N GLU A 63 23.57 -2.05 -16.22
CA GLU A 63 23.19 -0.77 -16.84
C GLU A 63 24.03 0.38 -16.25
N VAL A 64 25.27 0.07 -15.83
CA VAL A 64 26.23 1.06 -15.30
C VAL A 64 26.51 2.11 -16.38
N GLY A 65 26.45 3.39 -16.02
CA GLY A 65 26.76 4.49 -16.94
C GLY A 65 25.64 4.85 -17.91
N ASP A 66 24.44 4.28 -17.74
CA ASP A 66 23.25 4.59 -18.56
C ASP A 66 22.71 6.02 -18.33
N GLY A 67 23.32 6.80 -17.43
CA GLY A 67 22.94 8.20 -17.17
C GLY A 67 21.64 8.36 -16.40
N HIS A 68 21.20 7.32 -15.68
CA HIS A 68 19.98 7.32 -14.91
C HIS A 68 20.20 6.83 -13.48
N ILE A 69 19.42 7.39 -12.56
CA ILE A 69 19.30 6.92 -11.18
C ILE A 69 18.28 5.79 -11.14
N PHE A 70 18.57 4.75 -10.37
CA PHE A 70 17.68 3.61 -10.16
C PHE A 70 17.32 3.51 -8.69
N LEU A 71 16.05 3.20 -8.40
CA LEU A 71 15.55 3.03 -7.05
C LEU A 71 14.95 1.65 -6.88
N TYR A 72 15.34 0.96 -5.81
CA TYR A 72 14.85 -0.36 -5.46
C TYR A 72 14.46 -0.42 -3.98
N VAL A 73 13.55 -1.34 -3.67
CA VAL A 73 13.36 -1.84 -2.31
C VAL A 73 13.61 -3.33 -2.26
N SER A 74 14.21 -3.75 -1.16
CA SER A 74 14.57 -5.13 -0.87
C SER A 74 13.82 -5.61 0.36
N LEU A 75 13.13 -6.74 0.25
CA LEU A 75 12.58 -7.45 1.41
C LEU A 75 13.73 -8.15 2.15
N VAL A 76 13.93 -7.76 3.41
CA VAL A 76 14.99 -8.29 4.28
C VAL A 76 14.57 -9.59 4.94
N ASP A 77 13.30 -9.71 5.30
CA ASP A 77 12.80 -10.88 6.00
C ASP A 77 12.88 -12.12 5.10
N LYS A 78 13.38 -13.22 5.66
CA LYS A 78 13.43 -14.51 4.96
C LYS A 78 12.04 -15.12 4.92
N LEU A 79 11.54 -15.31 3.72
CA LEU A 79 10.26 -15.98 3.47
C LEU A 79 10.46 -17.50 3.47
N SER A 80 9.48 -18.24 4.00
CA SER A 80 9.49 -19.71 3.93
C SER A 80 9.34 -20.18 2.49
N SER A 81 9.82 -21.39 2.20
CA SER A 81 9.72 -21.97 0.84
C SER A 81 8.26 -22.00 0.37
N GLY A 82 8.00 -21.53 -0.85
CA GLY A 82 6.65 -21.42 -1.43
C GLY A 82 5.82 -20.21 -0.99
N SER A 83 6.26 -19.45 0.02
CA SER A 83 5.57 -18.22 0.45
C SER A 83 5.99 -17.00 -0.37
N PHE A 84 5.10 -16.00 -0.41
CA PHE A 84 5.33 -14.74 -1.11
C PHE A 84 4.54 -13.61 -0.45
N VAL A 85 4.98 -12.38 -0.70
CA VAL A 85 4.35 -11.15 -0.24
C VAL A 85 4.06 -10.28 -1.46
N ASN A 86 2.80 -9.87 -1.62
CA ASN A 86 2.43 -8.93 -2.66
C ASN A 86 2.42 -7.51 -2.10
N ALA A 87 3.05 -6.57 -2.81
CA ALA A 87 3.13 -5.19 -2.38
C ALA A 87 3.01 -4.22 -3.56
N MET A 88 2.45 -3.04 -3.27
CA MET A 88 2.56 -1.86 -4.13
C MET A 88 3.65 -0.94 -3.58
N LEU A 89 4.40 -0.32 -4.49
CA LEU A 89 5.55 0.52 -4.17
C LEU A 89 5.31 1.94 -4.64
N ARG A 90 5.70 2.91 -3.81
CA ARG A 90 5.86 4.31 -4.19
C ARG A 90 7.25 4.77 -3.85
N PHE A 91 7.88 5.45 -4.79
CA PHE A 91 9.19 6.06 -4.62
C PHE A 91 9.07 7.57 -4.68
N PHE A 92 9.98 8.26 -4.01
CA PHE A 92 9.94 9.71 -3.86
C PHE A 92 11.32 10.30 -4.03
N ILE A 93 11.36 11.53 -4.53
CA ILE A 93 12.49 12.42 -4.46
C ILE A 93 12.01 13.79 -4.03
N TYR A 94 12.70 14.40 -3.08
CA TYR A 94 12.34 15.69 -2.50
C TYR A 94 12.85 16.84 -3.38
N ASP A 95 11.94 17.73 -3.75
CA ASP A 95 12.25 19.04 -4.31
C ASP A 95 12.49 20.01 -3.14
N GLN A 96 13.76 20.28 -2.88
CA GLN A 96 14.22 21.10 -1.76
C GLN A 96 13.90 22.60 -1.95
N ILE A 97 13.52 23.03 -3.16
CA ILE A 97 13.18 24.42 -3.47
C ILE A 97 11.70 24.68 -3.20
N ARG A 98 10.85 23.74 -3.60
CA ARG A 98 9.38 23.88 -3.54
C ARG A 98 8.76 23.22 -2.31
N ASP A 99 9.58 22.61 -1.47
CA ASP A 99 9.18 21.87 -0.26
C ASP A 99 8.09 20.83 -0.55
N ASN A 100 8.31 20.02 -1.58
CA ASN A 100 7.40 18.95 -1.97
C ASN A 100 8.15 17.77 -2.58
N TYR A 101 7.43 16.73 -2.97
CA TYR A 101 8.00 15.48 -3.45
C TYR A 101 7.47 15.13 -4.83
N LEU A 102 8.39 14.85 -5.75
CA LEU A 102 8.06 14.09 -6.94
C LEU A 102 7.88 12.62 -6.54
N THR A 103 6.65 12.15 -6.66
CA THR A 103 6.24 10.79 -6.36
C THR A 103 6.15 9.98 -7.63
N VAL A 104 6.69 8.76 -7.59
CA VAL A 104 6.74 7.82 -8.70
C VAL A 104 6.07 6.53 -8.24
N LEU A 105 4.86 6.28 -8.75
CA LEU A 105 4.04 5.13 -8.42
C LEU A 105 4.26 4.02 -9.46
N ASP A 106 4.75 2.86 -9.03
CA ASP A 106 4.65 1.65 -9.85
C ASP A 106 3.26 1.04 -9.63
N VAL A 107 2.37 1.20 -10.62
CA VAL A 107 0.97 0.75 -10.50
C VAL A 107 0.83 -0.78 -10.50
N ARG A 108 1.92 -1.52 -10.78
CA ARG A 108 1.89 -2.97 -10.82
C ARG A 108 2.27 -3.54 -9.47
N GLU A 109 1.47 -4.49 -9.04
CA GLU A 109 1.76 -5.30 -7.86
C GLU A 109 3.10 -6.04 -8.03
N LYS A 110 3.88 -6.06 -6.95
CA LYS A 110 5.20 -6.70 -6.88
C LYS A 110 5.10 -7.90 -5.97
N ARG A 111 5.42 -9.07 -6.51
CA ARG A 111 5.46 -10.32 -5.77
C ARG A 111 6.88 -10.57 -5.27
N PHE A 112 7.09 -10.42 -3.98
CA PHE A 112 8.33 -10.74 -3.28
C PHE A 112 8.30 -12.20 -2.84
N HIS A 113 9.35 -12.96 -3.14
CA HIS A 113 9.52 -14.35 -2.71
C HIS A 113 11.00 -14.68 -2.57
N GLY A 114 11.34 -15.87 -2.06
CA GLY A 114 12.74 -16.24 -1.76
C GLY A 114 13.74 -16.14 -2.92
N LEU A 115 13.28 -16.23 -4.18
CA LEU A 115 14.13 -16.08 -5.38
C LEU A 115 14.09 -14.66 -5.97
N LYS A 116 13.15 -13.81 -5.52
CA LYS A 116 12.99 -12.45 -6.00
C LYS A 116 12.47 -11.56 -4.87
N ASN A 117 13.39 -11.01 -4.12
CA ASN A 117 13.12 -10.16 -2.98
C ASN A 117 13.41 -8.67 -3.25
N VAL A 118 13.81 -8.31 -4.48
CA VAL A 118 14.13 -6.94 -4.88
C VAL A 118 13.21 -6.49 -6.02
N TRP A 119 12.62 -5.31 -5.86
CA TRP A 119 11.79 -4.67 -6.88
C TRP A 119 12.00 -3.16 -6.84
N GLY A 120 11.86 -2.50 -7.99
CA GLY A 120 12.16 -1.08 -8.09
C GLY A 120 11.69 -0.47 -9.40
N VAL A 121 12.07 0.78 -9.60
CA VAL A 121 11.86 1.54 -10.83
C VAL A 121 13.23 1.74 -11.47
N PRO A 122 13.59 0.89 -12.47
CA PRO A 122 14.78 1.17 -13.26
C PRO A 122 14.58 2.46 -14.06
N LYS A 123 15.67 3.20 -14.29
CA LYS A 123 15.63 4.52 -14.94
C LYS A 123 14.59 5.45 -14.31
N PHE A 124 14.63 5.57 -12.98
CA PHE A 124 13.71 6.38 -12.19
C PHE A 124 13.74 7.85 -12.66
N MET A 125 14.94 8.38 -12.85
CA MET A 125 15.22 9.75 -13.26
C MET A 125 16.56 9.81 -14.01
N THR A 126 16.68 10.69 -15.01
CA THR A 126 17.97 10.95 -15.65
C THR A 126 18.87 11.77 -14.72
N LEU A 127 20.18 11.55 -14.79
CA LEU A 127 21.15 12.38 -14.06
C LEU A 127 21.06 13.85 -14.47
N GLU A 128 20.74 14.14 -15.74
CA GLU A 128 20.52 15.50 -16.23
C GLU A 128 19.37 16.20 -15.48
N SER A 129 18.19 15.57 -15.41
CA SER A 129 17.04 16.17 -14.70
C SER A 129 17.27 16.23 -13.20
N PHE A 130 17.98 15.26 -12.63
CA PHE A 130 18.32 15.24 -11.21
C PHE A 130 19.27 16.37 -10.82
N SER A 131 20.30 16.61 -11.64
CA SER A 131 21.35 17.61 -11.37
C SER A 131 20.99 19.03 -11.83
N ASP A 132 19.90 19.20 -12.58
CA ASP A 132 19.38 20.52 -12.93
C ASP A 132 18.89 21.25 -11.67
N ALA A 133 19.58 22.33 -11.33
CA ALA A 133 19.32 23.15 -10.16
C ALA A 133 17.87 23.69 -10.12
N ALA A 134 17.21 23.89 -11.27
CA ALA A 134 15.84 24.38 -11.32
C ALA A 134 14.80 23.36 -10.78
N ASN A 135 15.16 22.07 -10.78
CA ASN A 135 14.32 20.99 -10.30
C ASN A 135 14.45 20.77 -8.78
N GLY A 136 15.50 21.29 -8.14
CA GLY A 136 15.64 21.28 -6.67
C GLY A 136 15.92 19.92 -6.03
N PHE A 137 16.23 18.89 -6.82
CA PHE A 137 16.46 17.53 -6.31
C PHE A 137 17.84 17.33 -5.68
N LEU A 138 18.85 18.00 -6.22
CA LEU A 138 20.22 18.04 -5.70
C LEU A 138 20.58 19.48 -5.32
N VAL A 139 20.79 19.74 -4.03
CA VAL A 139 21.16 21.05 -3.49
C VAL A 139 22.37 20.87 -2.60
N GLU A 140 23.46 21.61 -2.87
CA GLU A 140 24.72 21.50 -2.11
C GLU A 140 25.22 20.04 -1.98
N ASN A 141 25.15 19.28 -3.08
CA ASN A 141 25.49 17.85 -3.14
C ASN A 141 24.64 16.93 -2.23
N CYS A 142 23.58 17.47 -1.62
CA CYS A 142 22.63 16.74 -0.79
C CYS A 142 21.34 16.46 -1.56
N CYS A 143 20.78 15.28 -1.35
CA CYS A 143 19.47 14.90 -1.90
C CYS A 143 18.71 13.99 -0.93
N VAL A 144 17.40 13.88 -1.13
CA VAL A 144 16.53 13.09 -0.26
C VAL A 144 15.61 12.22 -1.10
N PHE A 145 15.76 10.91 -0.94
CA PHE A 145 14.90 9.88 -1.52
C PHE A 145 13.94 9.34 -0.48
N GLY A 146 12.88 8.66 -0.95
CA GLY A 146 11.99 7.95 -0.05
C GLY A 146 11.25 6.80 -0.70
N ALA A 147 10.64 5.98 0.15
CA ALA A 147 9.84 4.84 -0.27
C ALA A 147 8.63 4.62 0.64
N GLU A 148 7.53 4.17 0.05
CA GLU A 148 6.40 3.59 0.77
C GLU A 148 6.09 2.19 0.20
N VAL A 149 5.94 1.21 1.09
CA VAL A 149 5.54 -0.16 0.76
C VAL A 149 4.15 -0.43 1.32
N PHE A 150 3.23 -0.87 0.46
CA PHE A 150 1.86 -1.21 0.85
C PHE A 150 1.59 -2.68 0.56
N ILE A 151 1.51 -3.48 1.63
CA ILE A 151 1.20 -4.91 1.51
C ILE A 151 -0.24 -5.09 1.04
N LYS A 152 -0.42 -5.99 0.08
CA LYS A 152 -1.71 -6.47 -0.39
C LYS A 152 -1.94 -7.82 0.25
N ASP A 153 -2.63 -7.81 1.39
CA ASP A 153 -3.14 -9.04 1.95
C ASP A 153 -4.18 -9.64 0.99
N GLY A 154 -4.06 -10.92 0.68
CA GLY A 154 -5.05 -11.67 -0.11
C GLY A 154 -6.42 -11.83 0.57
N GLN A 155 -6.65 -11.16 1.71
CA GLN A 155 -7.89 -11.25 2.45
C GLN A 155 -8.90 -10.24 1.89
N ILE A 156 -9.80 -10.73 1.04
CA ILE A 156 -11.07 -10.05 0.81
C ILE A 156 -11.80 -10.05 2.15
N LYS A 157 -11.81 -8.91 2.85
CA LYS A 157 -12.67 -8.71 4.02
C LYS A 157 -14.12 -8.66 3.53
N ARG A 158 -14.77 -9.82 3.52
CA ARG A 158 -16.18 -9.96 3.15
C ARG A 158 -17.01 -9.75 4.42
N SER A 159 -17.65 -8.59 4.56
CA SER A 159 -18.66 -8.40 5.59
C SER A 159 -19.97 -9.03 5.10
N ILE A 160 -20.38 -10.14 5.70
CA ILE A 160 -21.72 -10.70 5.48
C ILE A 160 -22.66 -9.99 6.44
N VAL A 161 -23.59 -9.19 5.92
CA VAL A 161 -24.73 -8.70 6.70
C VAL A 161 -25.79 -9.80 6.63
N SER A 162 -25.85 -10.64 7.66
CA SER A 162 -26.98 -11.55 7.83
C SER A 162 -28.15 -10.78 8.45
N THR A 163 -29.20 -10.57 7.67
CA THR A 163 -30.52 -10.30 8.25
C THR A 163 -31.05 -11.65 8.70
N VAL A 164 -30.84 -11.99 9.97
CA VAL A 164 -31.58 -13.09 10.57
C VAL A 164 -33.03 -12.61 10.65
N LYS A 165 -33.87 -13.03 9.72
CA LYS A 165 -35.31 -13.04 10.01
C LYS A 165 -35.45 -13.96 11.21
N PRO A 166 -35.99 -13.51 12.35
CA PRO A 166 -36.34 -14.47 13.39
C PRO A 166 -37.31 -15.45 12.73
N GLU A 167 -36.96 -16.73 12.73
CA GLU A 167 -37.93 -17.80 12.56
C GLU A 167 -38.89 -17.67 13.75
N CYS A 168 -39.90 -16.82 13.62
CA CYS A 168 -41.04 -16.82 14.50
C CYS A 168 -41.86 -18.05 14.13
N ASP A 169 -41.56 -19.18 14.76
CA ASP A 169 -42.36 -20.41 14.69
C ASP A 169 -43.66 -20.29 15.52
N MET A 170 -44.03 -19.06 15.88
CA MET A 170 -45.16 -18.77 16.76
C MET A 170 -46.22 -18.00 15.99
N SER A 171 -47.18 -18.75 15.45
CA SER A 171 -48.44 -18.20 14.95
C SER A 171 -49.57 -18.54 15.92
N TYR A 172 -50.41 -17.56 16.25
CA TYR A 172 -51.65 -17.80 16.99
C TYR A 172 -52.81 -17.81 16.00
N THR A 173 -53.54 -18.92 15.94
CA THR A 173 -54.74 -19.04 15.09
C THR A 173 -55.99 -18.93 15.96
N TRP A 174 -56.75 -17.86 15.80
CA TRP A 174 -58.09 -17.74 16.37
C TRP A 174 -59.15 -18.10 15.31
N ARG A 175 -60.11 -18.95 15.68
CA ARG A 175 -61.23 -19.34 14.81
C ARG A 175 -62.50 -18.66 15.28
N ILE A 176 -63.12 -17.89 14.39
CA ILE A 176 -64.45 -17.31 14.61
C ILE A 176 -65.48 -18.37 14.20
N GLN A 177 -66.30 -18.80 15.16
CA GLN A 177 -67.43 -19.68 14.87
C GLN A 177 -68.67 -18.85 14.49
N ASN A 178 -69.49 -19.37 13.58
CA ASN A 178 -70.74 -18.73 13.13
C ASN A 178 -70.57 -17.28 12.65
N PHE A 179 -69.57 -17.07 11.79
CA PHE A 179 -69.25 -15.75 11.20
C PHE A 179 -70.48 -15.07 10.55
N SER A 180 -71.44 -15.86 10.04
CA SER A 180 -72.66 -15.40 9.39
C SER A 180 -73.62 -14.61 10.30
N ASP A 181 -73.53 -14.80 11.62
CA ASP A 181 -74.45 -14.21 12.61
C ASP A 181 -73.82 -12.99 13.33
N LEU A 182 -72.64 -12.54 12.88
CA LEU A 182 -71.86 -11.50 13.54
C LEU A 182 -72.43 -10.10 13.24
N ASN A 183 -73.25 -9.57 14.15
CA ASN A 183 -73.87 -8.23 14.00
C ASN A 183 -73.00 -7.07 14.53
N SER A 184 -71.77 -7.32 15.01
CA SER A 184 -70.84 -6.28 15.49
C SER A 184 -69.37 -6.72 15.47
N LEU A 185 -68.44 -5.75 15.46
CA LEU A 185 -67.00 -5.96 15.64
C LEU A 185 -66.73 -6.76 16.91
N THR A 186 -66.28 -8.01 16.77
CA THR A 186 -65.85 -8.83 17.90
C THR A 186 -64.34 -8.82 18.00
N ASP A 187 -63.83 -8.43 19.16
CA ASP A 187 -62.41 -8.51 19.45
C ASP A 187 -61.96 -9.97 19.62
N SER A 188 -60.68 -10.23 19.36
CA SER A 188 -60.04 -11.49 19.68
C SER A 188 -59.97 -11.70 21.20
N PRO A 189 -59.86 -12.96 21.66
CA PRO A 189 -59.36 -13.23 23.01
C PRO A 189 -57.99 -12.58 23.21
N VAL A 190 -57.69 -12.16 24.43
CA VAL A 190 -56.34 -11.70 24.76
C VAL A 190 -55.39 -12.90 24.70
N PHE A 191 -54.34 -12.79 23.92
CA PHE A 191 -53.27 -13.78 23.86
C PHE A 191 -51.93 -13.13 24.15
N SER A 192 -51.03 -13.88 24.79
CA SER A 192 -49.73 -13.37 25.23
C SER A 192 -48.60 -14.01 24.45
N PHE A 193 -47.65 -13.20 24.00
CA PHE A 193 -46.40 -13.62 23.40
C PHE A 193 -45.23 -12.99 24.14
N GLY A 194 -44.42 -13.81 24.79
CA GLY A 194 -43.39 -13.34 25.71
C GLY A 194 -44.01 -12.55 26.86
N GLU A 195 -43.52 -11.34 27.10
CA GLU A 195 -44.02 -10.43 28.15
C GLU A 195 -45.18 -9.52 27.69
N TRP A 196 -45.66 -9.68 26.45
CA TRP A 196 -46.64 -8.78 25.84
C TRP A 196 -47.97 -9.47 25.62
N SER A 197 -49.07 -8.80 25.96
CA SER A 197 -50.44 -9.26 25.72
C SER A 197 -51.11 -8.44 24.61
N TRP A 198 -51.78 -9.13 23.71
CA TRP A 198 -52.36 -8.58 22.49
C TRP A 198 -53.87 -8.87 22.43
N LYS A 199 -54.64 -7.93 21.89
CA LYS A 199 -56.08 -8.02 21.62
C LYS A 199 -56.36 -7.26 20.33
N HIS A 200 -57.00 -7.92 19.36
CA HIS A 200 -57.35 -7.33 18.07
C HIS A 200 -58.83 -7.06 17.94
#